data_AF-A0A964QM13-F1
#
_entry.id   AF-A0A964QM13-F1
#
_cell.length_a   1.000
_cell.length_b   1.000
_cell.length_c   1.000
_cell.angle_alpha   90.00
_cell.angle_beta   90.00
_cell.angle_gamma   90.00
#
_symmetry.space_group_name_H-M   'P 1'
#
loop_
_entity.id
_entity.type
_entity.pdbx_description
1 polymer ?
#
loop_
_entity_poly.entity_id
_entity_poly.type
_entity_poly.pdbx_seq_one_letter_code
_entity_poly.pdbx_strand_id
1 'polypeptide(L)'
;MMARLERESACFEEAARQLAHLHPALHERLAPDDLPAQKELLAGRIRHAPQLSGTEREAALQALARQPAGDRLCHGDFHPGNIMLSDQGPVIIDWLNATRGCPAADLARSSLLFLGHIETSEVPAEFRQAAQHFHQTYLDCYLEAAPTRRDAYHRWFPLMAAARLCEGITEQEDWLRQQVREGLEVSR
;
A
#
# COMPACT_ATOMS: atom_id res chain seq x y z
N MET A 1 -3.53 -10.80 -13.10
CA MET A 1 -2.67 -11.66 -12.26
C MET A 1 -3.48 -12.28 -11.13
N MET A 2 -4.39 -11.52 -10.47
CA MET A 2 -5.28 -12.04 -9.43
C MET A 2 -6.00 -13.34 -9.81
N ALA A 3 -6.61 -13.40 -11.00
CA ALA A 3 -7.28 -14.61 -11.49
C ALA A 3 -6.36 -15.84 -11.61
N ARG A 4 -5.03 -15.66 -11.73
CA ARG A 4 -4.05 -16.77 -11.69
C ARG A 4 -3.84 -17.23 -10.24
N LEU A 5 -3.68 -16.28 -9.31
CA LEU A 5 -3.55 -16.56 -7.88
C LEU A 5 -4.77 -17.32 -7.33
N GLU A 6 -5.98 -16.93 -7.73
CA GLU A 6 -7.21 -17.59 -7.28
C GLU A 6 -7.34 -19.05 -7.71
N ARG A 7 -6.67 -19.45 -8.80
CA ARG A 7 -6.74 -20.82 -9.33
C ARG A 7 -5.57 -21.69 -8.90
N GLU A 8 -4.40 -21.09 -8.70
CA GLU A 8 -3.13 -21.82 -8.61
C GLU A 8 -2.27 -21.26 -7.46
N SER A 9 -2.42 -21.79 -6.24
CA SER A 9 -1.61 -21.35 -5.10
C SER A 9 -0.10 -21.55 -5.31
N ALA A 10 0.30 -22.52 -6.14
CA ALA A 10 1.69 -22.76 -6.51
C ALA A 10 2.36 -21.57 -7.20
N CYS A 11 1.61 -20.63 -7.78
CA CYS A 11 2.18 -19.45 -8.44
C CYS A 11 2.40 -18.26 -7.51
N PHE A 12 2.08 -18.38 -6.21
CA PHE A 12 2.15 -17.25 -5.26
C PHE A 12 3.56 -16.66 -5.19
N GLU A 13 4.59 -17.49 -5.05
CA GLU A 13 5.96 -16.99 -4.94
C GLU A 13 6.42 -16.28 -6.22
N GLU A 14 6.15 -16.86 -7.39
CA GLU A 14 6.47 -16.27 -8.69
C GLU A 14 5.76 -14.92 -8.87
N ALA A 15 4.46 -14.86 -8.55
CA ALA A 15 3.67 -13.64 -8.66
C ALA A 15 4.11 -12.56 -7.66
N ALA A 16 4.50 -12.92 -6.44
CA ALA A 16 5.06 -11.99 -5.45
C ALA A 16 6.34 -11.35 -5.97
N ARG A 17 7.24 -12.16 -6.54
CA ARG A 17 8.48 -11.68 -7.18
C ARG A 17 8.20 -10.83 -8.41
N GLN A 18 7.20 -11.18 -9.21
CA GLN A 18 6.79 -10.38 -10.37
C GLN A 18 6.25 -9.00 -9.94
N LEU A 19 5.44 -8.93 -8.88
CA LEU A 19 5.04 -7.65 -8.26
C LEU A 19 6.25 -6.86 -7.77
N ALA A 20 7.17 -7.53 -7.06
CA ALA A 20 8.36 -6.92 -6.50
C ALA A 20 9.37 -6.47 -7.56
N HIS A 21 9.24 -6.92 -8.81
CA HIS A 21 9.99 -6.40 -9.95
C HIS A 21 9.30 -5.17 -10.56
N LEU A 22 7.99 -5.24 -10.76
CA LEU A 22 7.21 -4.18 -11.42
C LEU A 22 7.11 -2.90 -10.60
N HIS A 23 6.90 -3.04 -9.29
CA HIS A 23 6.67 -1.88 -8.43
C HIS A 23 7.89 -0.97 -8.25
N PRO A 24 9.13 -1.47 -8.03
CA PRO A 24 10.29 -0.58 -8.02
C PRO A 24 10.60 -0.03 -9.41
N ALA A 25 10.40 -0.80 -10.49
CA ALA A 25 10.57 -0.31 -11.86
C ALA A 25 9.61 0.84 -12.20
N LEU A 26 8.39 0.82 -11.65
CA LEU A 26 7.47 1.96 -11.66
C LEU A 26 8.09 3.18 -10.97
N HIS A 27 8.63 2.98 -9.76
CA HIS A 27 9.20 4.06 -8.95
C HIS A 27 10.50 4.65 -9.47
N GLU A 28 11.15 4.05 -10.48
CA GLU A 28 12.26 4.68 -11.19
C GLU A 28 11.81 5.90 -12.01
N ARG A 29 10.52 5.97 -12.36
CA ARG A 29 9.95 7.05 -13.17
C ARG A 29 9.66 8.28 -12.31
N LEU A 30 10.08 9.44 -12.81
CA LEU A 30 9.60 10.72 -12.30
C LEU A 30 8.11 10.86 -12.64
N ALA A 31 7.35 11.39 -11.70
CA ALA A 31 5.96 11.69 -11.93
C ALA A 31 5.82 12.96 -12.81
N PRO A 32 4.86 13.01 -13.73
CA PRO A 32 4.44 14.25 -14.36
C PRO A 32 4.03 15.33 -13.34
N ASP A 33 4.24 16.60 -13.68
CA ASP A 33 3.95 17.74 -12.80
C ASP A 33 2.45 17.98 -12.58
N ASP A 34 1.61 17.51 -13.51
CA ASP A 34 0.15 17.61 -13.45
C ASP A 34 -0.50 16.53 -12.59
N LEU A 35 0.24 15.51 -12.16
CA LEU A 35 -0.29 14.55 -11.19
C LEU A 35 -0.51 15.20 -9.81
N PRO A 36 -1.58 14.82 -9.09
CA PRO A 36 -1.82 15.30 -7.75
C PRO A 36 -0.66 14.98 -6.79
N ALA A 37 -0.39 15.89 -5.87
CA ALA A 37 0.60 15.67 -4.81
C ALA A 37 0.07 14.65 -3.80
N GLN A 38 0.78 13.53 -3.65
CA GLN A 38 0.38 12.41 -2.80
C GLN A 38 0.10 12.83 -1.35
N LYS A 39 0.99 13.64 -0.76
CA LYS A 39 0.82 14.10 0.63
C LYS A 39 -0.41 14.98 0.84
N GLU A 40 -0.76 15.80 -0.13
CA GLU A 40 -1.93 16.70 -0.03
C GLU A 40 -3.22 15.90 -0.06
N LEU A 41 -3.30 14.93 -0.98
CA LEU A 41 -4.43 13.99 -1.04
C LEU A 41 -4.57 13.19 0.26
N LEU A 42 -3.46 12.64 0.78
CA LEU A 42 -3.47 11.89 2.03
C LEU A 42 -3.89 12.76 3.22
N ALA A 43 -3.41 14.00 3.30
CA ALA A 43 -3.83 14.94 4.34
C ALA A 43 -5.34 15.25 4.24
N GLY A 44 -5.86 15.40 3.01
CA GLY A 44 -7.29 15.55 2.75
C GLY A 44 -8.08 14.35 3.27
N ARG A 45 -7.66 13.13 2.92
CA ARG A 45 -8.29 11.88 3.36
C ARG A 45 -8.29 11.73 4.89
N ILE A 46 -7.16 11.97 5.55
CA ILE A 46 -7.03 11.91 7.02
C ILE A 46 -7.95 12.92 7.70
N ARG A 47 -8.06 14.16 7.18
CA ARG A 47 -8.96 15.17 7.76
C ARG A 47 -10.42 14.72 7.72
N HIS A 48 -10.82 14.06 6.63
CA HIS A 48 -12.19 13.64 6.40
C HIS A 48 -12.49 12.19 6.84
N ALA A 49 -11.58 11.52 7.56
CA ALA A 49 -11.85 10.22 8.14
C ALA A 49 -12.67 10.39 9.45
N PRO A 50 -13.98 10.03 9.47
CA PRO A 50 -14.83 10.22 10.65
C PRO A 50 -14.45 9.29 11.81
N GLN A 51 -13.80 8.16 11.54
CA GLN A 51 -13.44 7.14 12.52
C GLN A 51 -12.25 7.54 13.40
N LEU A 52 -11.50 8.57 13.00
CA LEU A 52 -10.37 9.08 13.78
C LEU A 52 -10.85 10.05 14.86
N SER A 53 -10.39 9.85 16.09
CA SER A 53 -10.52 10.88 17.13
C SER A 53 -9.75 12.15 16.74
N GLY A 54 -10.06 13.27 17.41
CA GLY A 54 -9.32 14.53 17.22
C GLY A 54 -7.80 14.35 17.43
N THR A 55 -7.43 13.60 18.47
CA THR A 55 -6.02 13.34 18.82
C THR A 55 -5.31 12.45 17.79
N GLU A 56 -5.96 11.37 17.33
CA GLU A 56 -5.37 10.48 16.30
C GLU A 56 -5.19 11.22 14.97
N ARG A 57 -6.20 12.01 14.57
CA ARG A 57 -6.15 12.83 13.35
C ARG A 57 -4.98 13.82 13.39
N GLU A 58 -4.83 14.54 14.49
CA GLU A 58 -3.73 15.51 14.65
C GLU A 58 -2.37 14.82 14.63
N ALA A 59 -2.22 13.71 15.36
CA ALA A 59 -0.99 12.93 15.38
C ALA A 59 -0.62 12.40 13.97
N ALA A 60 -1.59 11.88 13.21
CA ALA A 60 -1.39 11.42 11.85
C ALA A 60 -0.97 12.55 10.91
N LEU A 61 -1.60 13.72 10.98
CA LEU A 61 -1.25 14.88 10.16
C LEU A 61 0.16 15.40 10.46
N GLN A 62 0.55 15.46 11.74
CA GLN A 62 1.91 15.85 12.13
C GLN A 62 2.97 14.81 11.69
N ALA A 63 2.65 13.52 11.80
CA ALA A 63 3.53 12.45 11.33
C ALA A 63 3.68 12.47 9.79
N LEU A 64 2.58 12.72 9.06
CA LEU A 64 2.59 12.91 7.61
C LEU A 64 3.42 14.13 7.20
N ALA A 65 3.29 15.26 7.89
CA ALA A 65 4.05 16.47 7.61
C ALA A 65 5.57 16.22 7.62
N ARG A 66 6.04 15.35 8.53
CA ARG A 66 7.46 14.97 8.67
C ARG A 66 7.98 14.02 7.58
N GLN A 67 7.11 13.35 6.81
CA GLN A 67 7.56 12.44 5.76
C GLN A 67 7.99 13.19 4.48
N PRO A 68 8.94 12.66 3.69
CA PRO A 68 9.30 13.25 2.41
C PRO A 68 8.12 13.26 1.43
N ALA A 69 7.97 14.32 0.63
CA ALA A 69 6.95 14.38 -0.41
C ALA A 69 7.21 13.39 -1.55
N GLY A 70 8.47 13.32 -1.99
CA GLY A 70 8.87 12.53 -3.17
C GLY A 70 8.43 13.17 -4.49
N ASP A 71 8.98 12.64 -5.58
CA ASP A 71 8.82 13.12 -6.96
C ASP A 71 8.57 11.96 -7.93
N ARG A 72 8.30 10.76 -7.41
CA ARG A 72 8.15 9.54 -8.21
C ARG A 72 6.72 9.28 -8.58
N LEU A 73 6.55 8.59 -9.70
CA LEU A 73 5.25 8.09 -10.12
C LEU A 73 4.82 7.00 -9.13
N CYS A 74 3.73 7.26 -8.42
CA CYS A 74 3.09 6.33 -7.51
C CYS A 74 1.73 5.94 -8.08
N HIS A 75 1.36 4.66 -7.98
CA HIS A 75 0.11 4.14 -8.52
C HIS A 75 -1.10 4.44 -7.62
N GLY A 76 -0.91 4.39 -6.30
CA GLY A 76 -1.96 4.59 -5.28
C GLY A 76 -2.92 3.40 -5.08
N ASP A 77 -2.84 2.39 -5.95
CA ASP A 77 -3.69 1.18 -5.94
C ASP A 77 -2.98 -0.04 -6.57
N PHE A 78 -1.68 -0.17 -6.35
CA PHE A 78 -0.90 -1.25 -6.96
C PHE A 78 -1.10 -2.56 -6.20
N HIS A 79 -1.74 -3.55 -6.83
CA HIS A 79 -1.97 -4.90 -6.31
C HIS A 79 -2.20 -5.90 -7.47
N PRO A 80 -2.20 -7.23 -7.24
CA PRO A 80 -2.30 -8.23 -8.32
C PRO A 80 -3.55 -8.14 -9.22
N GLY A 81 -4.61 -7.47 -8.75
CA GLY A 81 -5.81 -7.20 -9.54
C GLY A 81 -5.55 -6.21 -10.67
N ASN A 82 -4.68 -5.23 -10.43
CA ASN A 82 -4.29 -4.18 -11.37
C ASN A 82 -3.07 -4.55 -12.21
N ILE A 83 -2.73 -5.84 -12.28
CA ILE A 83 -1.70 -6.38 -13.20
C ILE A 83 -2.36 -7.29 -14.23
N MET A 84 -2.41 -6.84 -15.47
CA MET A 84 -2.85 -7.66 -16.60
C MET A 84 -1.68 -8.51 -17.11
N LEU A 85 -1.87 -9.82 -17.22
CA LEU A 85 -0.87 -10.71 -17.83
C LEU A 85 -1.14 -10.81 -19.33
N SER A 86 -0.10 -10.60 -20.15
CA SER A 86 -0.17 -10.68 -21.61
C SER A 86 1.03 -11.43 -22.20
N ASP A 87 0.97 -11.79 -23.47
CA ASP A 87 2.08 -12.44 -24.20
C ASP A 87 3.34 -11.56 -24.26
N GLN A 88 3.20 -10.24 -24.10
CA GLN A 88 4.31 -9.29 -24.07
C GLN A 88 4.82 -9.02 -22.65
N GLY A 89 4.28 -9.73 -21.65
CA GLY A 89 4.59 -9.54 -20.24
C GLY A 89 3.47 -8.84 -19.45
N PRO A 90 3.70 -8.63 -18.14
CA PRO A 90 2.73 -7.99 -17.26
C PRO A 90 2.61 -6.49 -17.55
N VAL A 91 1.38 -5.98 -17.51
CA VAL A 91 1.04 -4.56 -17.70
C VAL A 91 0.30 -4.04 -16.48
N ILE A 92 0.75 -2.89 -15.97
CA ILE A 92 0.10 -2.18 -14.87
C ILE A 92 -1.07 -1.36 -15.44
N ILE A 93 -2.26 -1.54 -14.87
CA ILE A 93 -3.52 -0.91 -15.30
C ILE A 93 -4.18 -0.17 -14.14
N ASP A 94 -5.25 0.56 -14.41
CA ASP A 94 -6.03 1.33 -13.42
C ASP A 94 -5.25 2.44 -12.71
N TRP A 95 -4.87 3.45 -13.49
CA TRP A 95 -4.07 4.60 -13.05
C TRP A 95 -4.90 5.72 -12.39
N LEU A 96 -6.16 5.47 -12.01
CA LEU A 96 -7.06 6.52 -11.50
C LEU A 96 -6.53 7.18 -10.21
N ASN A 97 -5.77 6.43 -9.41
CA ASN A 97 -5.19 6.87 -8.14
C ASN A 97 -3.74 7.35 -8.26
N ALA A 98 -3.23 7.55 -9.48
CA ALA A 98 -1.84 7.91 -9.70
C ALA A 98 -1.49 9.27 -9.08
N THR A 99 -0.32 9.37 -8.47
CA THR A 99 0.15 10.57 -7.79
C THR A 99 1.64 10.81 -8.02
N ARG A 100 2.05 12.07 -7.82
CA ARG A 100 3.45 12.41 -7.60
C ARG A 100 3.76 12.27 -6.11
N GLY A 101 4.66 11.35 -5.75
CA GLY A 101 4.80 10.96 -4.36
C GLY A 101 6.06 10.21 -3.97
N CYS A 102 6.01 9.65 -2.77
CA CYS A 102 7.07 8.89 -2.14
C CYS A 102 6.87 7.38 -2.42
N PRO A 103 7.88 6.68 -2.98
CA PRO A 103 7.81 5.23 -3.18
C PRO A 103 7.50 4.42 -1.92
N ALA A 104 7.98 4.87 -0.76
CA ALA A 104 7.70 4.21 0.51
C ALA A 104 6.21 4.31 0.91
N ALA A 105 5.55 5.42 0.57
CA ALA A 105 4.12 5.58 0.80
C ALA A 105 3.30 4.67 -0.13
N ASP A 106 3.71 4.54 -1.40
CA ASP A 106 3.01 3.68 -2.36
C ASP A 106 3.19 2.20 -2.03
N LEU A 107 4.40 1.78 -1.63
CA LEU A 107 4.66 0.44 -1.10
C LEU A 107 3.81 0.13 0.14
N ALA A 108 3.71 1.10 1.06
CA ALA A 108 2.86 0.97 2.24
C ALA A 108 1.38 0.88 1.86
N ARG A 109 0.93 1.64 0.87
CA ARG A 109 -0.44 1.61 0.35
C ARG A 109 -0.76 0.24 -0.27
N SER A 110 0.10 -0.28 -1.14
CA SER A 110 -0.04 -1.62 -1.72
C SER A 110 -0.10 -2.73 -0.67
N SER A 111 0.78 -2.65 0.34
CA SER A 111 0.82 -3.60 1.45
C SER A 111 -0.46 -3.54 2.28
N LEU A 112 -0.95 -2.33 2.58
CA LEU A 112 -2.19 -2.11 3.32
C LEU A 112 -3.41 -2.67 2.57
N LEU A 113 -3.48 -2.47 1.25
CA LEU A 113 -4.55 -2.99 0.40
C LEU A 113 -4.59 -4.52 0.44
N PHE A 114 -3.43 -5.15 0.24
CA PHE A 114 -3.30 -6.60 0.23
C PHE A 114 -3.59 -7.19 1.61
N LEU A 115 -2.90 -6.74 2.64
CA LEU A 115 -3.08 -7.26 4.01
C LEU A 115 -4.48 -6.98 4.53
N GLY A 116 -5.04 -5.80 4.30
CA GLY A 116 -6.40 -5.48 4.72
C GLY A 116 -7.42 -6.44 4.12
N HIS A 117 -7.28 -6.79 2.82
CA HIS A 117 -8.14 -7.80 2.21
C HIS A 117 -7.99 -9.17 2.86
N ILE A 118 -6.76 -9.62 3.12
CA ILE A 118 -6.48 -10.94 3.70
C ILE A 118 -6.94 -11.02 5.16
N GLU A 119 -6.66 -10.00 5.96
CA GLU A 119 -6.94 -10.01 7.40
C GLU A 119 -8.44 -9.97 7.71
N THR A 120 -9.24 -9.32 6.85
CA THR A 120 -10.67 -9.10 7.11
C THR A 120 -11.59 -9.99 6.30
N SER A 121 -11.05 -10.84 5.41
CA SER A 121 -11.85 -11.80 4.65
C SER A 121 -12.00 -13.12 5.40
N GLU A 122 -13.16 -13.75 5.25
CA GLU A 122 -13.40 -15.13 5.69
C GLU A 122 -12.76 -16.10 4.69
N VAL A 123 -11.48 -16.41 4.92
CA VAL A 123 -10.70 -17.37 4.12
C VAL A 123 -10.12 -18.47 5.01
N PRO A 124 -9.90 -19.69 4.47
CA PRO A 124 -9.24 -20.76 5.20
C PRO A 124 -7.87 -20.34 5.73
N ALA A 125 -7.46 -20.89 6.88
CA ALA A 125 -6.23 -20.49 7.57
C ALA A 125 -4.99 -20.73 6.71
N GLU A 126 -4.97 -21.84 5.97
CA GLU A 126 -3.92 -22.18 5.02
C GLU A 126 -3.78 -21.15 3.89
N PHE A 127 -4.90 -20.63 3.39
CA PHE A 127 -4.89 -19.60 2.36
C PHE A 127 -4.36 -18.27 2.93
N ARG A 128 -4.81 -17.91 4.13
CA ARG A 128 -4.31 -16.73 4.85
C ARG A 128 -2.80 -16.79 5.04
N GLN A 129 -2.27 -17.92 5.49
CA GLN A 129 -0.84 -18.13 5.68
C GLN A 129 -0.07 -18.01 4.35
N ALA A 130 -0.58 -18.61 3.27
CA ALA A 130 0.02 -18.50 1.95
C ALA A 130 0.03 -17.03 1.45
N ALA A 131 -1.05 -16.29 1.66
CA ALA A 131 -1.15 -14.89 1.28
C ALA A 131 -0.22 -13.99 2.13
N GLN A 132 -0.11 -14.24 3.43
CA GLN A 132 0.87 -13.56 4.29
C GLN A 132 2.31 -13.84 3.82
N HIS A 133 2.61 -15.08 3.43
CA HIS A 133 3.92 -15.43 2.86
C HIS A 133 4.17 -14.75 1.50
N PHE A 134 3.15 -14.66 0.65
CA PHE A 134 3.20 -13.88 -0.59
C PHE A 134 3.57 -12.42 -0.30
N HIS A 135 2.87 -11.78 0.65
CA HIS A 135 3.13 -10.38 1.00
C HIS A 135 4.55 -10.17 1.54
N GLN A 136 5.00 -11.06 2.43
CA GLN A 136 6.36 -11.00 2.98
C GLN A 136 7.41 -11.11 1.88
N THR A 137 7.25 -12.08 0.97
CA THR A 137 8.15 -12.27 -0.18
C THR A 137 8.18 -11.03 -1.07
N TYR A 138 7.02 -10.46 -1.38
CA TYR A 138 6.90 -9.24 -2.15
C TYR A 138 7.61 -8.05 -1.48
N LEU A 139 7.37 -7.83 -0.19
CA LEU A 139 7.95 -6.73 0.56
C LEU A 139 9.48 -6.85 0.65
N ASP A 140 9.98 -8.04 0.95
CA ASP A 140 11.43 -8.28 1.07
C ASP A 140 12.14 -8.08 -0.28
N CYS A 141 11.62 -8.68 -1.34
CA CYS A 141 12.18 -8.51 -2.68
C CYS A 141 12.14 -7.05 -3.15
N TYR A 142 11.06 -6.31 -2.84
CA TYR A 142 10.99 -4.88 -3.15
C TYR A 142 12.07 -4.10 -2.42
N LEU A 143 12.23 -4.34 -1.10
CA LEU A 143 13.19 -3.61 -0.26
C LEU A 143 14.64 -3.95 -0.60
N GLU A 144 14.90 -5.12 -1.17
CA GLU A 144 16.21 -5.49 -1.73
C GLU A 144 16.50 -4.78 -3.06
N ALA A 145 15.47 -4.58 -3.89
CA ALA A 145 15.61 -4.02 -5.24
C ALA A 145 15.54 -2.47 -5.31
N ALA A 146 15.04 -1.80 -4.26
CA ALA A 146 14.80 -0.36 -4.25
C ALA A 146 15.58 0.36 -3.14
N PRO A 147 15.88 1.67 -3.30
CA PRO A 147 16.50 2.47 -2.24
C PRO A 147 15.56 2.74 -1.05
N THR A 148 14.30 2.33 -1.13
CA THR A 148 13.31 2.44 -0.06
C THR A 148 13.76 1.64 1.16
N ARG A 149 13.81 2.30 2.32
CA ARG A 149 14.21 1.65 3.57
C ARG A 149 13.01 1.05 4.30
N ARG A 150 13.23 -0.07 4.99
CA ARG A 150 12.21 -0.75 5.81
C ARG A 150 11.59 0.16 6.88
N ASP A 151 12.39 1.01 7.53
CA ASP A 151 11.87 1.97 8.52
C ASP A 151 10.97 3.05 7.89
N ALA A 152 11.23 3.45 6.64
CA ALA A 152 10.37 4.37 5.92
C ALA A 152 9.01 3.71 5.61
N TYR A 153 9.01 2.44 5.17
CA TYR A 153 7.80 1.65 5.00
C TYR A 153 6.95 1.62 6.29
N HIS A 154 7.57 1.29 7.44
CA HIS A 154 6.85 1.23 8.71
C HIS A 154 6.30 2.58 9.17
N ARG A 155 6.99 3.71 8.90
CA ARG A 155 6.45 5.05 9.19
C ARG A 155 5.25 5.41 8.32
N TRP A 156 5.21 4.94 7.08
CA TRP A 156 4.12 5.24 6.14
C TRP A 156 2.89 4.35 6.33
N PHE A 157 3.06 3.11 6.78
CA PHE A 157 1.95 2.15 6.95
C PHE A 157 0.77 2.68 7.79
N PRO A 158 0.96 3.22 9.03
CA PRO A 158 -0.15 3.76 9.81
C PRO A 158 -0.76 5.03 9.18
N LEU A 159 0.00 5.80 8.41
CA LEU A 159 -0.51 6.96 7.69
C LEU A 159 -1.43 6.54 6.54
N MET A 160 -1.09 5.44 5.85
CA MET A 160 -1.97 4.87 4.82
C MET A 160 -3.25 4.32 5.45
N ALA A 161 -3.14 3.66 6.61
CA ALA A 161 -4.31 3.18 7.35
C ALA A 161 -5.24 4.34 7.76
N ALA A 162 -4.66 5.42 8.32
CA ALA A 162 -5.40 6.62 8.70
C ALA A 162 -6.11 7.28 7.50
N ALA A 163 -5.43 7.36 6.36
CA ALA A 163 -6.02 7.90 5.14
C ALA A 163 -7.13 6.99 4.57
N ARG A 164 -6.97 5.66 4.63
CA ARG A 164 -7.95 4.71 4.07
C ARG A 164 -9.28 4.72 4.81
N LEU A 165 -9.31 5.07 6.10
CA LEU A 165 -10.54 5.15 6.88
C LEU A 165 -11.61 6.05 6.23
N CYS A 166 -11.22 7.09 5.47
CA CYS A 166 -12.17 7.94 4.77
C CYS A 166 -12.95 7.21 3.65
N GLU A 167 -12.48 6.05 3.19
CA GLU A 167 -13.16 5.24 2.18
C GLU A 167 -14.38 4.51 2.75
N GLY A 168 -14.55 4.44 4.08
CA GLY A 168 -15.75 3.91 4.71
C GLY A 168 -15.96 2.40 4.52
N ILE A 169 -14.87 1.63 4.37
CA ILE A 169 -14.92 0.17 4.23
C ILE A 169 -15.14 -0.46 5.60
N THR A 170 -16.41 -0.70 5.95
CA THR A 170 -16.85 -1.18 7.27
C THR A 170 -16.11 -2.45 7.70
N GLU A 171 -15.90 -3.39 6.78
CA GLU A 171 -15.23 -4.67 7.03
C GLU A 171 -13.77 -4.49 7.46
N GLN A 172 -13.13 -3.38 7.07
CA GLN A 172 -11.73 -3.08 7.39
C GLN A 172 -11.56 -2.09 8.54
N GLU A 173 -12.63 -1.51 9.07
CA GLU A 173 -12.54 -0.40 10.00
C GLU A 173 -11.72 -0.74 11.25
N ASP A 174 -12.06 -1.82 11.94
CA ASP A 174 -11.39 -2.22 13.19
C ASP A 174 -9.90 -2.52 12.97
N TRP A 175 -9.59 -3.23 11.89
CA TRP A 175 -8.21 -3.54 11.52
C TRP A 175 -7.42 -2.26 11.20
N LEU A 176 -7.98 -1.35 10.41
CA LEU A 176 -7.33 -0.07 10.07
C LEU A 176 -7.10 0.78 11.32
N ARG A 177 -8.08 0.87 12.23
CA ARG A 177 -7.94 1.60 13.49
C ARG A 177 -6.88 0.98 14.40
N GLN A 178 -6.73 -0.34 14.39
CA GLN A 178 -5.62 -1.01 15.07
C GLN A 178 -4.27 -0.57 14.49
N GLN A 179 -4.11 -0.59 13.16
CA GLN A 179 -2.86 -0.16 12.51
C GLN A 179 -2.51 1.30 12.82
N VAL A 180 -3.50 2.19 12.87
CA VAL A 180 -3.30 3.60 13.25
C VAL A 180 -2.78 3.72 14.68
N ARG A 181 -3.41 3.04 15.65
CA ARG A 181 -3.02 3.11 17.07
C ARG A 181 -1.61 2.57 17.29
N GLU A 182 -1.35 1.35 16.81
CA GLU A 182 -0.05 0.69 17.00
C GLU A 182 1.09 1.46 16.33
N GLY A 183 0.87 2.00 15.13
CA GLY A 183 1.93 2.69 14.39
C GLY A 183 2.19 4.14 14.82
N LEU A 184 1.18 4.86 15.33
CA LEU A 184 1.35 6.24 15.79
C LEU A 184 1.82 6.34 17.25
N GLU A 185 1.54 5.34 18.10
CA GLU A 185 2.00 5.32 19.50
C GLU A 185 3.51 5.06 19.62
N VAL A 186 4.09 4.23 18.74
CA VAL A 186 5.54 3.94 18.72
C VAL A 186 6.39 5.13 18.25
N SER A 187 5.75 6.18 17.70
CA SER A 187 6.42 7.38 17.20
C SER A 187 6.47 8.55 18.20
N ARG A 188 6.02 8.36 19.45
CA ARG A 188 6.13 9.32 20.56
C ARG A 188 7.35 9.04 21.42
#